data_AF-A0A8E2AQ54-F1
#
_entry.id   AF-A0A8E2AQ54-F1
#
_cell.length_a   1.000
_cell.length_b   1.000
_cell.length_c   1.000
_cell.angle_alpha   90.00
_cell.angle_beta   90.00
_cell.angle_gamma   90.00
#
_symmetry.space_group_name_H-M   'P 1'
#
loop_
_entity.id
_entity.type
_entity.pdbx_description
1 polymer ?
#
loop_
_entity_poly.entity_id
_entity_poly.type
_entity_poly.pdbx_seq_one_letter_code
_entity_poly.pdbx_strand_id
1 'polypeptide(L)' 'MWIVKPEYIDQTREQPVLQIIHLDSVVRAAHLMPVFMQDPVPLEVEPHNSLYAYASFYINKYINHHAFETIF' A
#
# COMPACT_ATOMS: atom_id res chain seq x y z
N MET A 1 4.16 -14.47 -2.86
CA MET A 1 3.75 -13.08 -3.12
C MET A 1 2.32 -12.96 -2.64
N TRP A 2 2.03 -11.96 -1.80
CA TRP A 2 0.71 -11.81 -1.19
C TRP A 2 -0.02 -10.67 -1.87
N ILE A 3 -1.34 -10.78 -1.99
CA ILE A 3 -2.20 -9.68 -2.43
C ILE A 3 -2.95 -9.19 -1.20
N VAL A 4 -2.83 -7.90 -0.91
CA VAL A 4 -3.55 -7.25 0.18
C VAL A 4 -4.53 -6.22 -0.36
N LYS A 5 -5.54 -5.90 0.44
CA LYS A 5 -6.51 -4.85 0.15
C LYS A 5 -6.49 -3.83 1.30
N PRO A 6 -6.62 -2.52 1.01
CA PRO A 6 -6.82 -1.53 2.06
C PRO A 6 -8.13 -1.83 2.81
N GLU A 7 -8.13 -1.55 4.11
CA GLU A 7 -9.31 -1.70 4.96
C GLU A 7 -10.08 -0.37 5.00
N TYR A 8 -11.41 -0.46 4.96
CA TYR A 8 -12.33 0.69 4.98
C TYR A 8 -13.40 0.46 6.04
N ILE A 9 -13.87 1.55 6.64
CA ILE A 9 -14.92 1.55 7.67
C ILE A 9 -16.26 1.08 7.08
N ASP A 10 -16.49 1.45 5.83
CA ASP A 10 -17.71 1.16 5.08
C ASP A 10 -17.43 0.28 3.85
N GLN A 11 -18.51 -0.19 3.23
CA GLN A 11 -18.44 -0.93 1.96
C GLN A 11 -18.22 -0.02 0.75
N THR A 12 -18.43 1.30 0.88
CA THR A 12 -18.32 2.27 -0.22
C THR A 12 -16.88 2.69 -0.49
N ARG A 13 -15.94 2.33 0.39
CA ARG A 13 -14.50 2.65 0.30
C ARG A 13 -14.21 4.15 0.37
N GLU A 14 -15.10 4.91 0.99
CA GLU A 14 -14.94 6.36 1.13
C GLU A 14 -14.06 6.70 2.31
N GLN A 15 -14.12 5.89 3.39
CA GLN A 15 -13.40 6.16 4.63
C GLN A 15 -12.41 5.02 4.94
N PRO A 16 -11.10 5.23 4.70
CA PRO A 16 -10.09 4.24 5.06
C PRO A 16 -10.02 4.08 6.58
N VAL A 17 -9.69 2.87 7.05
CA VAL A 17 -9.33 2.67 8.45
C VAL A 17 -7.96 3.29 8.70
N LEU A 18 -7.90 4.28 9.58
CA LEU A 18 -6.67 4.97 9.97
C LEU A 18 -6.37 4.73 11.45
N GLN A 19 -5.10 4.48 11.75
CA GLN A 19 -4.62 4.30 13.12
C GLN A 19 -3.34 5.10 13.34
N ILE A 20 -3.22 5.73 14.51
CA ILE A 20 -1.97 6.32 14.98
C ILE A 20 -1.16 5.22 15.66
N ILE A 21 0.06 4.97 15.15
CA ILE A 21 0.98 3.98 15.69
C ILE A 21 2.29 4.65 16.14
N HIS A 22 2.96 4.06 17.14
CA HIS A 22 4.29 4.52 17.55
C HIS A 22 5.33 4.15 16.50
N LEU A 23 6.28 5.03 16.18
CA LEU A 23 7.28 4.76 15.15
C LEU A 23 8.15 3.53 15.49
N ASP A 24 8.46 3.32 16.78
CA ASP A 24 9.21 2.12 17.23
C ASP A 24 8.47 0.80 17.00
N SER A 25 7.17 0.83 16.69
CA SER A 25 6.41 -0.37 16.32
C SER A 25 6.60 -0.77 14.84
N VAL A 26 7.20 0.11 14.03
CA VAL A 26 7.51 -0.16 12.63
C VAL A 26 8.78 -1.00 12.56
N VAL A 27 8.67 -2.25 12.12
CA VAL A 27 9.84 -3.13 11.99
C VAL A 27 10.64 -2.84 10.72
N ARG A 28 9.94 -2.54 9.62
CA ARG A 28 10.54 -2.32 8.29
C ARG A 28 9.56 -1.65 7.33
N ALA A 29 10.08 -0.95 6.34
CA ALA A 29 9.28 -0.48 5.21
C ALA A 29 8.94 -1.64 4.26
N ALA A 30 7.78 -1.55 3.59
CA ALA A 30 7.39 -2.45 2.52
C ALA A 30 6.96 -1.64 1.30
N HIS A 31 7.40 -2.07 0.11
CA HIS A 31 6.93 -1.48 -1.14
C HIS A 31 5.60 -2.16 -1.53
N LEU A 32 4.54 -1.36 -1.62
CA LEU A 32 3.25 -1.77 -2.15
C LEU A 32 3.20 -1.48 -3.65
N MET A 33 3.22 -2.53 -4.46
CA MET A 33 3.02 -2.41 -5.91
C MET A 33 1.53 -2.59 -6.24
N PRO A 34 0.86 -1.65 -6.93
CA PRO A 34 -0.52 -1.83 -7.33
C PRO A 34 -0.73 -3.11 -8.15
N VAL A 35 -1.85 -3.79 -7.94
CA VAL A 35 -2.34 -4.79 -8.89
C VAL A 35 -2.98 -4.02 -10.04
N PHE A 36 -2.24 -3.84 -11.12
CA PHE A 36 -2.76 -3.17 -12.32
C PHE A 36 -3.82 -4.04 -13.00
N MET A 37 -4.88 -3.37 -13.46
CA MET A 37 -5.84 -3.96 -14.39
C MET A 37 -5.26 -3.88 -15.81
N GLN A 38 -6.07 -4.19 -16.83
CA GLN A 38 -5.67 -4.05 -18.23
C GLN A 38 -5.61 -2.57 -18.68
N ASP A 39 -6.13 -1.66 -17.85
CA ASP A 39 -6.19 -0.24 -18.15
C ASP A 39 -4.88 0.50 -17.81
N PRO A 40 -4.57 1.59 -18.53
CA PRO A 40 -3.49 2.49 -18.16
C PRO A 40 -3.65 3.08 -16.76
N VAL A 41 -2.54 3.54 -16.18
CA VAL A 41 -2.57 4.34 -14.94
C VAL A 41 -3.38 5.63 -15.19
N PRO A 42 -4.40 5.93 -14.38
CA PRO A 42 -5.17 7.17 -14.53
C PRO A 42 -4.27 8.40 -14.37
N LEU A 43 -4.53 9.45 -15.15
CA LEU A 43 -3.71 10.66 -15.19
C LEU A 43 -3.78 11.48 -13.89
N GLU A 44 -4.83 11.27 -13.11
CA GLU A 44 -5.12 11.91 -11.83
C GLU A 44 -4.37 11.26 -10.66
N VAL A 45 -3.67 10.14 -10.91
CA VAL A 45 -2.87 9.48 -9.87
C VAL A 45 -1.60 10.29 -9.61
N GLU A 46 -1.51 10.80 -8.40
CA GLU A 46 -0.37 11.52 -7.85
C GLU A 46 0.27 10.70 -6.72
N PRO A 47 1.54 10.98 -6.34
CA PRO A 47 2.21 10.26 -5.25
C PRO A 47 1.38 10.22 -3.95
N HIS A 48 0.70 11.32 -3.62
CA HIS A 48 -0.06 11.46 -2.38
C HIS A 48 -1.40 10.69 -2.37
N ASN A 49 -1.97 10.36 -3.54
CA ASN A 49 -3.26 9.66 -3.65
C ASN A 49 -3.13 8.22 -4.17
N SER A 50 -1.91 7.80 -4.54
CA SER A 50 -1.63 6.50 -5.15
C SER A 50 -2.13 5.29 -4.35
N LEU A 51 -2.17 5.37 -3.01
CA LEU A 51 -2.69 4.28 -2.17
C LEU A 51 -4.22 4.14 -2.23
N TYR A 52 -4.93 5.22 -2.57
CA TYR A 52 -6.39 5.23 -2.72
C TYR A 52 -6.82 4.90 -4.15
N ALA A 53 -5.94 5.09 -5.13
CA ALA A 53 -6.22 4.89 -6.54
C ALA A 53 -6.40 3.42 -6.95
N TYR A 54 -5.96 2.45 -6.13
CA TYR A 54 -5.97 1.03 -6.49
C TYR A 54 -6.67 0.17 -5.45
N ALA A 55 -7.32 -0.90 -5.93
CA ALA A 55 -8.13 -1.77 -5.08
C ALA A 55 -7.30 -2.74 -4.22
N SER A 56 -6.11 -3.11 -4.68
CA SER A 56 -5.25 -4.12 -4.06
C SER A 56 -3.79 -3.95 -4.47
N PHE A 57 -2.89 -4.48 -3.64
CA PHE A 57 -1.44 -4.34 -3.80
C PHE A 57 -0.73 -5.68 -3.61
N TYR A 58 0.34 -5.88 -4.38
CA TYR A 58 1.30 -6.95 -4.14
C TYR A 58 2.25 -6.57 -3.01
N ILE A 59 2.37 -7.46 -2.02
CA ILE A 59 3.43 -7.45 -1.02
C ILE A 59 4.38 -8.61 -1.30
N ASN A 60 5.64 -8.27 -1.48
CA ASN A 60 6.70 -9.24 -1.66
C ASN A 60 7.99 -8.75 -1.01
N LYS A 61 8.60 -9.61 -0.18
CA LYS A 61 9.92 -9.33 0.40
C LYS A 61 10.99 -9.06 -0.66
N TYR A 62 10.82 -9.58 -1.88
CA TYR A 62 11.78 -9.43 -2.97
C TYR A 62 11.56 -8.21 -3.87
N ILE A 63 10.39 -7.55 -3.83
CA ILE A 63 10.11 -6.37 -4.70
C ILE A 63 10.97 -5.17 -4.31
N ASN A 64 11.39 -5.11 -3.04
CA ASN A 64 12.24 -4.03 -2.56
C ASN A 64 13.49 -4.63 -1.90
N HIS A 65 14.62 -4.51 -2.58
CA HIS A 65 15.91 -4.97 -2.07
C HIS A 65 16.40 -4.17 -0.84
N HIS A 66 15.96 -2.92 -0.69
CA HIS A 66 16.17 -2.13 0.53
C HIS A 66 15.18 -2.48 1.64
N ALA A 67 14.04 -3.11 1.32
CA ALA A 67 13.08 -3.48 2.37
C ALA A 67 13.65 -4.53 3.32
N PHE A 68 14.75 -5.22 3.01
CA PHE A 68 15.40 -6.18 3.90
C PHE A 68 16.13 -5.52 5.08
N GLU A 69 16.36 -4.22 5.02
CA GLU A 69 16.91 -3.45 6.13
C GLU A 69 15.80 -3.18 7.15
N THR A 70 16.05 -3.57 8.40
CA THR A 70 15.28 -3.12 9.55
C THR A 70 15.63 -1.67 9.82
N ILE A 71 14.70 -0.89 10.37
CA ILE A 71 14.96 0.53 10.67
C ILE A 71 15.87 0.75 11.90
N PHE A 72 16.65 -0.27 12.28
CA PHE A 72 17.51 -0.33 13.46
C PHE A 72 18.89 -0.86 13.09
#